data_AF-W1PWZ1-F1
#
_entry.id   AF-W1PWZ1-F1
#
_cell.length_a   1.000
_cell.length_b   1.000
_cell.length_c   1.000
_cell.angle_alpha   90.00
_cell.angle_beta   90.00
_cell.angle_gamma   90.00
#
_symmetry.space_group_name_H-M   'P 1'
#
loop_
_entity.id
_entity.type
_entity.pdbx_description
1 polymer ?
#
loop_
_entity_poly.entity_id
_entity_poly.type
_entity_poly.pdbx_seq_one_letter_code
_entity_poly.pdbx_strand_id
1 'polypeptide(L)'
;MDQHHRNQHQERILPKRIILVRHGESHGNVDYSAYVTTPDHQIPLTPQGLLHGRACGREIREMIERDSAGDWRVYFYVSPYERTRATLREIGKEIGERKRVIGVREECRIREQDFGNFQVEERMRAVKETRERFGRFFFRFPEGESAADVYDRVTSFLESLWRDIDMNRLNREGVSDLNLVIVSHGLTSRIFLMRWFKWTVEQFERLNNPGNCEVRVMQIGSGGEYSLAVHHTEEELERWGLSPEMIADQKWRATAKKGEWNDDCPWYNDDYFDHLLESRDSDEEKESEMEILHE
;
A
#
# COMPACT_ATOMS: atom_id res chain seq x y z
N MET A 1 41.44 -13.36 25.89
CA MET A 1 40.32 -14.22 25.44
C MET A 1 39.28 -13.27 24.86
N ASP A 2 39.51 -12.84 23.62
CA ASP A 2 38.66 -11.89 22.91
C ASP A 2 37.55 -12.63 22.18
N GLN A 3 36.33 -12.53 22.70
CA GLN A 3 35.14 -12.86 21.93
C GLN A 3 34.64 -11.58 21.24
N HIS A 4 35.07 -11.40 20.00
CA HIS A 4 34.42 -10.48 19.07
C HIS A 4 32.99 -10.97 18.82
N HIS A 5 32.00 -10.28 19.39
CA HIS A 5 30.62 -10.33 18.93
C HIS A 5 30.55 -9.72 17.52
N ARG A 6 30.72 -10.57 16.49
CA ARG A 6 30.26 -10.25 15.13
C ARG A 6 28.74 -10.21 15.16
N ASN A 7 28.15 -9.02 15.32
CA ASN A 7 26.80 -8.76 14.85
C ASN A 7 26.82 -8.92 13.32
N GLN A 8 26.53 -10.14 12.85
CA GLN A 8 26.15 -10.33 11.46
C GLN A 8 24.79 -9.64 11.30
N HIS A 9 24.78 -8.44 10.75
CA HIS A 9 23.56 -7.86 10.20
C HIS A 9 23.11 -8.80 9.07
N GLN A 10 22.22 -9.73 9.41
CA GLN A 10 21.57 -10.59 8.43
C GLN A 10 20.84 -9.67 7.46
N GLU A 11 21.21 -9.69 6.18
CA GLU A 11 20.60 -8.83 5.17
C GLU A 11 19.08 -9.04 5.19
N ARG A 12 18.35 -7.93 5.32
CA ARG A 12 16.88 -7.94 5.38
C ARG A 12 16.35 -8.41 4.03
N ILE A 13 15.77 -9.62 3.98
CA ILE A 13 15.13 -10.14 2.78
C ILE A 13 13.72 -9.58 2.71
N LEU A 14 13.52 -8.62 1.81
CA LEU A 14 12.20 -8.04 1.56
C LEU A 14 11.40 -8.90 0.57
N PRO A 15 10.07 -9.00 0.71
CA PRO A 15 9.23 -9.57 -0.33
C PRO A 15 9.42 -8.84 -1.65
N LYS A 16 9.64 -9.55 -2.76
CA LYS A 16 9.80 -8.94 -4.09
C LYS A 16 8.62 -8.04 -4.44
N ARG A 17 7.40 -8.46 -4.08
CA ARG A 17 6.16 -7.71 -4.33
C ARG A 17 5.25 -7.65 -3.11
N ILE A 18 4.51 -6.55 -3.04
CA ILE A 18 3.30 -6.38 -2.25
C ILE A 18 2.17 -6.04 -3.22
N ILE A 19 1.16 -6.91 -3.29
CA ILE A 19 0.08 -6.87 -4.27
C ILE A 19 -1.21 -6.58 -3.52
N LEU A 20 -1.75 -5.37 -3.70
CA LEU A 20 -3.03 -4.98 -3.12
C LEU A 20 -4.16 -5.37 -4.06
N VAL A 21 -5.18 -6.03 -3.53
CA VAL A 21 -6.34 -6.49 -4.30
C VAL A 21 -7.62 -6.01 -3.64
N ARG A 22 -8.44 -5.24 -4.35
CA ARG A 22 -9.82 -4.97 -3.90
C ARG A 22 -10.68 -6.22 -4.12
N HIS A 23 -11.59 -6.52 -3.20
CA HIS A 23 -12.56 -7.61 -3.40
C HIS A 23 -13.34 -7.49 -4.73
N GLY A 24 -13.84 -8.64 -5.21
CA GLY A 24 -14.72 -8.74 -6.37
C GLY A 24 -16.07 -8.04 -6.15
N GLU A 25 -16.90 -7.98 -7.19
CA GLU A 25 -18.22 -7.33 -7.09
C GLU A 25 -19.07 -7.98 -6.00
N SER A 26 -19.58 -7.16 -5.07
CA SER A 26 -20.48 -7.60 -4.02
C SER A 26 -21.92 -7.18 -4.28
N HIS A 27 -22.87 -7.84 -3.60
CA HIS A 27 -24.27 -7.42 -3.68
C HIS A 27 -24.44 -5.95 -3.28
N GLY A 28 -23.67 -5.45 -2.31
CA GLY A 28 -23.65 -4.04 -1.94
C GLY A 28 -23.06 -3.09 -2.99
N ASN A 29 -22.25 -3.59 -3.94
CA ASN A 29 -21.79 -2.77 -5.07
C ASN A 29 -22.87 -2.60 -6.14
N VAL A 30 -23.73 -3.61 -6.32
CA VAL A 30 -24.82 -3.58 -7.30
C VAL A 30 -26.06 -2.88 -6.73
N ASP A 31 -26.40 -3.18 -5.48
CA ASP A 31 -27.57 -2.64 -4.81
C ASP A 31 -27.23 -2.20 -3.38
N TYR A 32 -27.31 -0.89 -3.15
CA TYR A 32 -27.01 -0.29 -1.86
C TYR A 32 -28.01 -0.72 -0.76
N SER A 33 -29.21 -1.17 -1.12
CA SER A 33 -30.21 -1.68 -0.17
C SER A 33 -29.71 -2.91 0.61
N ALA A 34 -28.70 -3.62 0.09
CA ALA A 34 -28.07 -4.74 0.78
C ALA A 34 -27.50 -4.33 2.16
N TYR A 35 -27.01 -3.10 2.31
CA TYR A 35 -26.47 -2.57 3.57
C TYR A 35 -27.55 -2.20 4.61
N VAL A 36 -28.83 -2.27 4.24
CA VAL A 36 -29.97 -2.02 5.15
C VAL A 36 -30.31 -3.29 5.94
N THR A 37 -30.15 -4.46 5.32
CA THR A 37 -30.60 -5.74 5.87
C THR A 37 -29.45 -6.67 6.23
N THR A 38 -28.30 -6.51 5.59
CA THR A 38 -27.11 -7.34 5.80
C THR A 38 -25.98 -6.49 6.39
N PRO A 39 -25.39 -6.88 7.53
CA PRO A 39 -24.22 -6.21 8.07
C PRO A 39 -23.09 -6.15 7.04
N ASP A 40 -22.37 -5.03 6.94
CA ASP A 40 -21.36 -4.80 5.88
C ASP A 40 -20.34 -5.96 5.78
N HIS A 41 -19.83 -6.43 6.92
CA HIS A 41 -18.87 -7.53 6.97
C HIS A 41 -19.39 -8.87 6.42
N GLN A 42 -20.71 -9.06 6.32
CA GLN A 42 -21.35 -10.29 5.84
C GLN A 42 -21.81 -10.21 4.38
N ILE A 43 -21.73 -9.04 3.74
CA ILE A 43 -22.23 -8.89 2.37
C ILE A 43 -21.45 -9.80 1.42
N PRO A 44 -22.14 -10.74 0.73
CA PRO A 44 -21.49 -11.70 -0.14
C PRO A 44 -21.12 -11.10 -1.50
N LEU A 45 -20.24 -11.80 -2.21
CA LEU A 45 -19.98 -11.54 -3.63
C LEU A 45 -21.20 -11.90 -4.48
N THR A 46 -21.37 -11.22 -5.60
CA THR A 46 -22.26 -11.66 -6.66
C THR A 46 -21.64 -12.85 -7.42
N PRO A 47 -22.41 -13.60 -8.23
CA PRO A 47 -21.83 -14.59 -9.15
C PRO A 47 -20.76 -14.00 -10.07
N GLN A 48 -20.97 -12.75 -10.52
CA GLN A 48 -19.99 -12.02 -11.31
C GLN A 48 -18.72 -11.70 -10.51
N GLY A 49 -18.86 -11.31 -9.23
CA GLY A 49 -17.74 -11.11 -8.33
C GLY A 49 -16.87 -12.35 -8.12
N LEU A 50 -17.45 -13.55 -8.15
CA LEU A 50 -16.68 -14.80 -8.13
C LEU A 50 -15.84 -14.98 -9.40
N LEU A 51 -16.40 -14.63 -10.57
CA LEU A 51 -15.66 -14.65 -11.84
C LEU A 51 -14.52 -13.62 -11.85
N HIS A 52 -14.74 -12.43 -11.30
CA HIS A 52 -13.69 -11.43 -11.09
C HIS A 52 -12.54 -11.99 -10.25
N GLY A 53 -12.85 -12.71 -9.16
CA GLY A 53 -11.83 -13.34 -8.31
C GLY A 53 -10.97 -14.37 -9.05
N ARG A 54 -11.58 -15.19 -9.92
CA ARG A 54 -10.83 -16.15 -10.75
C ARG A 54 -9.95 -15.44 -11.80
N ALA A 55 -10.48 -14.42 -12.47
CA ALA A 55 -9.70 -13.64 -13.43
C ALA A 55 -8.48 -12.99 -12.75
N CYS A 56 -8.69 -12.37 -11.58
CA CYS A 56 -7.64 -11.79 -10.77
C CYS A 56 -6.58 -12.81 -10.35
N GLY A 57 -6.98 -14.02 -9.94
CA GLY A 57 -6.02 -15.07 -9.59
C GLY A 57 -5.15 -15.52 -10.76
N ARG A 58 -5.70 -15.59 -11.98
CA ARG A 58 -4.92 -15.87 -13.20
C ARG A 58 -3.96 -14.74 -13.52
N GLU A 59 -4.44 -13.50 -13.47
CA GLU A 59 -3.63 -12.30 -13.71
C GLU A 59 -2.43 -12.24 -12.75
N ILE A 60 -2.66 -12.46 -11.44
CA ILE A 60 -1.59 -12.49 -10.43
C ILE A 60 -0.58 -13.60 -10.74
N ARG A 61 -1.06 -14.81 -11.05
CA ARG A 61 -0.16 -15.94 -11.38
C ARG A 61 0.70 -15.61 -12.60
N GLU A 62 0.08 -15.18 -13.69
CA GLU A 62 0.75 -14.87 -14.95
C GLU A 62 1.75 -13.71 -14.80
N MET A 63 1.43 -12.69 -14.00
CA MET A 63 2.33 -11.59 -13.67
C MET A 63 3.55 -12.09 -12.89
N ILE A 64 3.36 -12.93 -11.86
CA ILE A 64 4.49 -13.45 -11.08
C ILE A 64 5.35 -14.39 -11.93
N GLU A 65 4.74 -15.29 -12.72
CA GLU A 65 5.46 -16.28 -13.54
C GLU A 65 6.31 -15.64 -14.63
N ARG A 66 5.84 -14.53 -15.23
CA ARG A 66 6.58 -13.79 -16.27
C ARG A 66 7.90 -13.22 -15.77
N ASP A 67 7.93 -12.79 -14.52
CA ASP A 67 9.05 -12.07 -13.93
C ASP A 67 9.89 -12.91 -12.96
N SER A 68 9.54 -14.19 -12.77
CA SER A 68 10.15 -15.07 -11.79
C SER A 68 11.01 -16.15 -12.43
N ALA A 69 12.14 -16.47 -11.81
CA ALA A 69 13.03 -17.55 -12.22
C ALA A 69 12.52 -18.97 -11.83
N GLY A 70 11.26 -19.08 -11.37
CA GLY A 70 10.55 -20.36 -11.25
C GLY A 70 10.24 -20.85 -9.82
N ASP A 71 10.84 -20.29 -8.77
CA ASP A 71 10.56 -20.65 -7.36
C ASP A 71 9.90 -19.52 -6.56
N TRP A 72 8.87 -18.90 -7.14
CA TRP A 72 8.06 -17.92 -6.42
C TRP A 72 7.11 -18.55 -5.41
N ARG A 73 6.84 -17.81 -4.34
CA ARG A 73 5.85 -18.12 -3.30
C ARG A 73 4.93 -16.94 -3.04
N VAL A 74 3.73 -17.24 -2.54
CA VAL A 74 2.73 -16.24 -2.14
C VAL A 74 2.30 -16.44 -0.69
N TYR A 75 2.28 -15.35 0.07
CA TYR A 75 1.61 -15.26 1.36
C TYR A 75 0.42 -14.32 1.27
N PHE A 76 -0.73 -14.72 1.79
CA PHE A 76 -1.93 -13.90 1.75
C PHE A 76 -2.22 -13.24 3.10
N TYR A 77 -2.55 -11.95 3.05
CA TYR A 77 -3.34 -11.29 4.09
C TYR A 77 -4.74 -11.05 3.55
N VAL A 78 -5.76 -11.23 4.38
CA VAL A 78 -7.15 -11.04 3.97
C VAL A 78 -7.95 -10.35 5.06
N SER A 79 -8.77 -9.38 4.67
CA SER A 79 -9.76 -8.81 5.57
C SER A 79 -10.78 -9.86 6.00
N PRO A 80 -11.30 -9.81 7.24
CA PRO A 80 -12.28 -10.78 7.75
C PRO A 80 -13.65 -10.73 7.04
N TYR A 81 -13.88 -9.75 6.17
CA TYR A 81 -15.18 -9.59 5.52
C TYR A 81 -15.45 -10.73 4.53
N GLU A 82 -16.72 -11.14 4.40
CA GLU A 82 -17.07 -12.30 3.58
C GLU A 82 -16.70 -12.10 2.11
N ARG A 83 -16.93 -10.90 1.55
CA ARG A 83 -16.52 -10.57 0.17
C ARG A 83 -15.01 -10.70 -0.09
N THR A 84 -14.16 -10.32 0.86
CA THR A 84 -12.70 -10.46 0.71
C THR A 84 -12.26 -11.91 0.86
N ARG A 85 -12.85 -12.65 1.81
CA ARG A 85 -12.59 -14.09 1.98
C ARG A 85 -13.04 -14.90 0.77
N ALA A 86 -14.21 -14.60 0.21
CA ALA A 86 -14.70 -15.21 -1.02
C ALA A 86 -13.82 -14.89 -2.22
N THR A 87 -13.36 -13.63 -2.35
CA THR A 87 -12.41 -13.23 -3.41
C THR A 87 -11.11 -14.02 -3.31
N LEU A 88 -10.53 -14.13 -2.10
CA LEU A 88 -9.32 -14.92 -1.86
C LEU A 88 -9.51 -16.40 -2.24
N ARG A 89 -10.66 -17.00 -1.92
CA ARG A 89 -10.95 -18.39 -2.30
C ARG A 89 -10.94 -18.59 -3.82
N GLU A 90 -11.48 -17.64 -4.58
CA GLU A 90 -11.45 -17.72 -6.05
C GLU A 90 -10.05 -17.43 -6.62
N ILE A 91 -9.30 -16.48 -6.06
CA ILE A 91 -7.89 -16.25 -6.43
C ILE A 91 -7.07 -17.52 -6.19
N GLY A 92 -7.22 -18.15 -5.02
CA GLY A 92 -6.46 -19.34 -4.64
C GLY A 92 -6.69 -20.55 -5.55
N LYS A 93 -7.83 -20.62 -6.26
CA LYS A 93 -8.08 -21.68 -7.26
C LYS A 93 -7.21 -21.55 -8.50
N GLU A 94 -6.70 -20.35 -8.77
CA GLU A 94 -6.00 -20.01 -10.01
C GLU A 94 -4.50 -19.81 -9.79
N ILE A 95 -4.03 -19.63 -8.55
CA ILE A 95 -2.60 -19.52 -8.20
C ILE A 95 -1.79 -20.80 -8.55
N GLY A 96 -2.46 -21.92 -8.84
CA GLY A 96 -1.84 -23.16 -9.30
C GLY A 96 -1.55 -24.13 -8.15
N GLU A 97 -0.32 -24.61 -8.05
CA GLU A 97 0.03 -25.67 -7.08
C GLU A 97 -0.03 -25.19 -5.62
N ARG A 98 -0.56 -26.04 -4.73
CA ARG A 98 -0.69 -25.74 -3.28
C ARG A 98 0.64 -25.36 -2.62
N LYS A 99 1.77 -25.86 -3.13
CA LYS A 99 3.12 -25.56 -2.65
C LYS A 99 3.52 -24.08 -2.86
N ARG A 100 2.92 -23.39 -3.84
CA ARG A 100 3.18 -21.96 -4.09
C ARG A 100 2.66 -21.08 -2.94
N VAL A 101 1.65 -21.55 -2.19
CA VAL A 101 1.02 -20.79 -1.11
C VAL A 101 1.62 -21.17 0.24
N ILE A 102 2.46 -20.29 0.79
CA ILE A 102 3.16 -20.53 2.06
C ILE A 102 2.29 -20.25 3.29
N GLY A 103 1.23 -19.46 3.14
CA GLY A 103 0.31 -19.16 4.24
C GLY A 103 -0.77 -18.16 3.89
N VAL A 104 -1.76 -18.09 4.78
CA VAL A 104 -2.85 -17.12 4.76
C VAL A 104 -3.04 -16.62 6.19
N ARG A 105 -3.22 -15.32 6.38
CA ARG A 105 -3.59 -14.72 7.67
C ARG A 105 -4.77 -13.79 7.49
N GLU A 106 -5.80 -13.99 8.30
CA GLU A 106 -6.86 -13.00 8.45
C GLU A 106 -6.36 -11.83 9.28
N GLU A 107 -6.60 -10.60 8.81
CA GLU A 107 -6.14 -9.37 9.45
C GLU A 107 -7.30 -8.38 9.57
N CYS A 108 -7.74 -8.13 10.81
CA CYS A 108 -8.89 -7.27 11.08
C CYS A 108 -8.60 -5.79 10.78
N ARG A 109 -7.34 -5.35 10.86
CA ARG A 109 -6.94 -3.96 10.64
C ARG A 109 -6.96 -3.54 9.17
N ILE A 110 -7.13 -4.47 8.24
CA ILE A 110 -7.26 -4.19 6.80
C ILE A 110 -8.71 -4.33 6.29
N ARG A 111 -9.71 -4.26 7.17
CA ARG A 111 -11.15 -4.17 6.82
C ARG A 111 -11.53 -2.81 6.24
N GLU A 112 -12.67 -2.70 5.57
CA GLU A 112 -13.15 -1.43 5.01
C GLU A 112 -13.45 -0.40 6.11
N GLN A 113 -13.49 0.89 5.75
CA GLN A 113 -14.01 1.93 6.63
C GLN A 113 -15.39 1.55 7.17
N ASP A 114 -15.58 1.70 8.48
CA ASP A 114 -16.89 1.56 9.08
C ASP A 114 -17.77 2.78 8.75
N PHE A 115 -18.97 2.54 8.24
CA PHE A 115 -19.97 3.57 7.93
C PHE A 115 -21.13 3.59 8.94
N GLY A 116 -20.98 2.89 10.07
CA GLY A 116 -22.03 2.66 11.07
C GLY A 116 -22.77 1.33 10.84
N ASN A 117 -23.68 1.02 11.76
CA ASN A 117 -24.34 -0.31 11.85
C ASN A 117 -25.15 -0.71 10.60
N PHE A 118 -26.23 0.02 10.31
CA PHE A 118 -27.08 -0.19 9.14
C PHE A 118 -27.22 1.12 8.35
N GLN A 119 -27.10 1.01 7.03
CA GLN A 119 -27.00 2.16 6.14
C GLN A 119 -28.36 2.49 5.53
N VAL A 120 -29.20 3.21 6.29
CA VAL A 120 -30.49 3.72 5.77
C VAL A 120 -30.22 4.71 4.63
N GLU A 121 -30.81 4.46 3.46
CA GLU A 121 -30.45 5.14 2.21
C GLU A 121 -30.57 6.67 2.30
N GLU A 122 -31.69 7.19 2.79
CA GLU A 122 -31.93 8.64 2.92
C GLU A 122 -30.91 9.31 3.86
N ARG A 123 -30.63 8.67 5.00
CA ARG A 123 -29.62 9.15 5.96
C ARG A 123 -28.22 9.14 5.32
N MET A 124 -27.88 8.08 4.59
CA MET A 124 -26.59 7.97 3.92
C MET A 124 -26.42 8.96 2.78
N ARG A 125 -27.51 9.33 2.08
CA ARG A 125 -27.47 10.38 1.05
C ARG A 125 -27.09 11.73 1.65
N ALA A 126 -27.78 12.14 2.73
CA ALA A 126 -27.47 13.38 3.43
C ALA A 126 -26.04 13.40 4.02
N VAL A 127 -25.58 12.25 4.56
CA VAL A 127 -24.22 12.10 5.07
C VAL A 127 -23.18 12.23 3.96
N LYS A 128 -23.43 11.64 2.77
CA LYS A 128 -22.53 11.76 1.60
C LYS A 128 -22.43 13.20 1.10
N GLU A 129 -23.53 13.93 1.01
CA GLU A 129 -23.53 15.35 0.63
C GLU A 129 -22.74 16.21 1.63
N THR A 130 -22.90 15.93 2.93
CA THR A 130 -22.13 16.62 3.98
C THR A 130 -20.63 16.33 3.85
N ARG A 131 -20.29 15.07 3.58
CA ARG A 131 -18.90 14.62 3.37
C ARG A 131 -18.23 15.32 2.19
N GLU A 132 -18.94 15.49 1.08
CA GLU A 132 -18.41 16.21 -0.08
C GLU A 132 -18.02 17.65 0.25
N ARG A 133 -18.76 18.32 1.14
CA ARG A 133 -18.45 19.69 1.58
C ARG A 133 -17.35 19.75 2.64
N PHE A 134 -17.24 18.73 3.50
CA PHE A 134 -16.28 18.70 4.61
C PHE A 134 -14.87 18.25 4.18
N GLY A 135 -14.78 17.37 3.19
CA GLY A 135 -13.54 16.70 2.81
C GLY A 135 -13.57 15.21 3.16
N ARG A 136 -12.83 14.40 2.41
CA ARG A 136 -12.97 12.93 2.45
C ARG A 136 -12.17 12.29 3.57
N PHE A 137 -11.03 12.88 3.93
CA PHE A 137 -10.07 12.25 4.84
C PHE A 137 -10.50 12.34 6.31
N PHE A 138 -10.84 13.54 6.78
CA PHE A 138 -11.18 13.78 8.18
C PHE A 138 -12.67 13.59 8.51
N PHE A 139 -13.54 13.46 7.50
CA PHE A 139 -14.97 13.26 7.75
C PHE A 139 -15.23 11.94 8.47
N ARG A 140 -15.91 12.04 9.62
CA ARG A 140 -16.32 10.92 10.46
C ARG A 140 -17.76 10.56 10.15
N PHE A 141 -18.00 9.31 9.75
CA PHE A 141 -19.36 8.81 9.65
C PHE A 141 -19.99 8.69 11.05
N PRO A 142 -21.30 8.99 11.21
CA PRO A 142 -22.00 8.74 12.46
C PRO A 142 -21.89 7.27 12.85
N GLU A 143 -21.44 6.99 14.08
CA GLU A 143 -21.18 5.62 14.57
C GLU A 143 -20.16 4.83 13.75
N GLY A 144 -19.39 5.49 12.89
CA GLY A 144 -18.39 4.88 12.01
C GLY A 144 -17.00 5.49 12.15
N GLU A 145 -16.15 5.18 11.17
CA GLU A 145 -14.75 5.62 11.09
C GLU A 145 -14.61 6.86 10.19
N SER A 146 -13.50 7.58 10.33
CA SER A 146 -12.97 8.51 9.33
C SER A 146 -11.82 7.83 8.59
N ALA A 147 -11.37 8.39 7.47
CA ALA A 147 -10.20 7.84 6.80
C ALA A 147 -8.93 7.97 7.67
N ALA A 148 -8.87 8.96 8.56
CA ALA A 148 -7.82 9.10 9.56
C ALA A 148 -7.81 7.93 10.57
N ASP A 149 -8.97 7.44 11.04
CA ASP A 149 -8.96 6.25 11.92
C ASP A 149 -8.48 5.00 11.17
N VAL A 150 -8.86 4.89 9.89
CA VAL A 150 -8.37 3.82 9.01
C VAL A 150 -6.85 3.90 8.86
N TYR A 151 -6.30 5.12 8.74
CA TYR A 151 -4.86 5.38 8.68
C TYR A 151 -4.12 4.85 9.92
N ASP A 152 -4.66 5.07 11.12
CA ASP A 152 -4.05 4.63 12.37
C ASP A 152 -3.99 3.10 12.48
N ARG A 153 -5.11 2.40 12.19
CA ARG A 153 -5.12 0.93 12.25
C ARG A 153 -4.27 0.29 11.14
N VAL A 154 -4.22 0.88 9.95
CA VAL A 154 -3.32 0.42 8.87
C VAL A 154 -1.86 0.64 9.26
N THR A 155 -1.54 1.75 9.94
CA THR A 155 -0.19 1.99 10.47
C THR A 155 0.24 0.87 11.43
N SER A 156 -0.62 0.49 12.38
CA SER A 156 -0.35 -0.64 13.28
C SER A 156 -0.17 -1.98 12.53
N PHE A 157 -0.94 -2.22 11.46
CA PHE A 157 -0.74 -3.38 10.61
C PHE A 157 0.63 -3.37 9.95
N LEU A 158 1.06 -2.24 9.38
CA LEU A 158 2.37 -2.10 8.75
C LEU A 158 3.52 -2.39 9.73
N GLU A 159 3.43 -1.93 10.98
CA GLU A 159 4.42 -2.27 12.01
C GLU A 159 4.51 -3.79 12.24
N SER A 160 3.38 -4.48 12.24
CA SER A 160 3.33 -5.94 12.39
C SER A 160 3.91 -6.65 11.17
N LEU A 161 3.58 -6.15 9.97
CA LEU A 161 4.12 -6.64 8.71
C LEU A 161 5.64 -6.50 8.65
N TRP A 162 6.16 -5.32 9.01
CA TRP A 162 7.60 -5.08 9.05
C TRP A 162 8.31 -5.99 10.04
N ARG A 163 7.75 -6.20 11.23
CA ARG A 163 8.29 -7.16 12.20
C ARG A 163 8.32 -8.59 11.66
N ASP A 164 7.28 -9.00 10.94
CA ASP A 164 7.23 -10.34 10.34
C ASP A 164 8.27 -10.51 9.22
N ILE A 165 8.55 -9.45 8.46
CA ILE A 165 9.63 -9.39 7.46
C ILE A 165 11.00 -9.42 8.16
N ASP A 166 11.22 -8.59 9.17
CA ASP A 166 12.49 -8.47 9.90
C ASP A 166 12.89 -9.76 10.62
N MET A 167 11.90 -10.44 11.21
CA MET A 167 12.11 -11.73 11.87
C MET A 167 12.14 -12.90 10.88
N ASN A 168 12.13 -12.63 9.56
CA ASN A 168 12.16 -13.61 8.49
C ASN A 168 11.07 -14.69 8.61
N ARG A 169 9.92 -14.36 9.22
CA ARG A 169 8.85 -15.32 9.54
C ARG A 169 8.12 -15.83 8.30
N LEU A 170 8.18 -15.05 7.21
CA LEU A 170 7.52 -15.32 5.95
C LEU A 170 8.45 -16.03 4.95
N ASN A 171 9.77 -16.02 5.16
CA ASN A 171 10.72 -16.71 4.31
C ASN A 171 11.11 -18.06 4.92
N ARG A 172 10.18 -19.01 4.83
CA ARG A 172 10.48 -20.41 5.10
C ARG A 172 11.20 -20.97 3.88
N GLU A 173 12.40 -21.52 4.07
CA GLU A 173 13.16 -22.29 3.05
C GLU A 173 14.07 -21.49 2.09
N GLY A 174 14.42 -20.23 2.38
CA GLY A 174 15.40 -19.50 1.55
C GLY A 174 14.86 -19.09 0.18
N VAL A 175 13.54 -18.89 0.11
CA VAL A 175 12.81 -18.44 -1.07
C VAL A 175 13.29 -17.03 -1.45
N SER A 176 13.75 -16.88 -2.68
CA SER A 176 14.25 -15.60 -3.21
C SER A 176 13.14 -14.73 -3.83
N ASP A 177 11.98 -15.31 -4.17
CA ASP A 177 10.87 -14.61 -4.84
C ASP A 177 9.56 -14.72 -4.02
N LEU A 178 9.53 -14.04 -2.88
CA LEU A 178 8.35 -13.93 -2.02
C LEU A 178 7.42 -12.80 -2.49
N ASN A 179 6.14 -13.11 -2.64
CA ASN A 179 5.09 -12.17 -3.03
C ASN A 179 4.03 -12.10 -1.92
N LEU A 180 3.72 -10.91 -1.42
CA LEU A 180 2.62 -10.71 -0.47
C LEU A 180 1.38 -10.27 -1.24
N VAL A 181 0.25 -10.93 -1.02
CA VAL A 181 -1.04 -10.53 -1.61
C VAL A 181 -1.98 -10.13 -0.48
N ILE A 182 -2.48 -8.90 -0.52
CA ILE A 182 -3.35 -8.32 0.50
C ILE A 182 -4.74 -8.10 -0.12
N VAL A 183 -5.68 -8.98 0.21
CA VAL A 183 -7.07 -8.90 -0.26
C VAL A 183 -7.89 -8.06 0.71
N SER A 184 -8.24 -6.85 0.28
CA SER A 184 -8.83 -5.79 1.10
C SER A 184 -9.90 -5.00 0.32
N HIS A 185 -10.01 -3.71 0.59
CA HIS A 185 -11.10 -2.84 0.19
C HIS A 185 -10.61 -1.52 -0.40
N GLY A 186 -11.51 -0.72 -0.95
CA GLY A 186 -11.15 0.44 -1.76
C GLY A 186 -10.45 1.54 -0.97
N LEU A 187 -11.03 1.99 0.15
CA LEU A 187 -10.40 3.03 0.97
C LEU A 187 -9.13 2.52 1.63
N THR A 188 -9.20 1.30 2.18
CA THR A 188 -8.09 0.72 2.94
C THR A 188 -6.84 0.53 2.09
N SER A 189 -6.97 0.08 0.83
CA SER A 189 -5.83 -0.03 -0.09
C SER A 189 -5.22 1.34 -0.41
N ARG A 190 -6.03 2.39 -0.55
CA ARG A 190 -5.50 3.76 -0.76
C ARG A 190 -4.77 4.29 0.48
N ILE A 191 -5.32 4.03 1.67
CA ILE A 191 -4.67 4.40 2.93
C ILE A 191 -3.37 3.61 3.13
N PHE A 192 -3.32 2.34 2.74
CA PHE A 192 -2.08 1.56 2.73
C PHE A 192 -1.01 2.24 1.88
N LEU A 193 -1.35 2.62 0.64
CA LEU A 193 -0.42 3.31 -0.27
C LEU A 193 0.02 4.66 0.28
N MET A 194 -0.93 5.47 0.77
CA MET A 194 -0.63 6.76 1.42
C MET A 194 0.35 6.59 2.57
N ARG A 195 0.09 5.62 3.46
CA ARG A 195 0.95 5.38 4.62
C ARG A 195 2.33 4.85 4.23
N TRP A 196 2.39 4.01 3.20
CA TRP A 196 3.63 3.42 2.70
C TRP A 196 4.53 4.45 2.03
N PHE A 197 3.99 5.21 1.08
CA PHE A 197 4.70 6.21 0.31
C PHE A 197 4.76 7.58 0.99
N LYS A 198 4.17 7.71 2.18
CA LYS A 198 4.15 8.93 2.99
C LYS A 198 3.51 10.10 2.24
N TRP A 199 2.48 9.81 1.45
CA TRP A 199 1.72 10.82 0.74
C TRP A 199 0.96 11.72 1.72
N THR A 200 0.84 12.99 1.35
CA THR A 200 0.08 13.97 2.13
C THR A 200 -1.42 13.67 2.08
N VAL A 201 -2.19 14.32 2.96
CA VAL A 201 -3.65 14.23 2.93
C VAL A 201 -4.21 14.73 1.61
N GLU A 202 -3.67 15.82 1.08
CA GLU A 202 -4.10 16.41 -0.20
C GLU A 202 -3.84 15.47 -1.38
N GLN A 203 -2.66 14.84 -1.41
CA GLN A 203 -2.33 13.81 -2.40
C GLN A 203 -3.29 12.61 -2.27
N PHE A 204 -3.61 12.18 -1.07
CA PHE A 204 -4.57 11.08 -0.84
C PHE A 204 -6.00 11.41 -1.33
N GLU A 205 -6.47 12.65 -1.14
CA GLU A 205 -7.84 13.02 -1.49
C GLU A 205 -8.10 12.97 -3.00
N ARG A 206 -7.04 13.11 -3.82
CA ARG A 206 -7.06 12.94 -5.29
C ARG A 206 -7.24 11.50 -5.74
N LEU A 207 -6.89 10.52 -4.89
CA LEU A 207 -6.86 9.12 -5.28
C LEU A 207 -8.27 8.55 -5.55
N ASN A 208 -8.37 7.82 -6.65
CA ASN A 208 -9.55 7.10 -7.09
C ASN A 208 -9.61 5.71 -6.46
N ASN A 209 -10.81 5.30 -6.03
CA ASN A 209 -11.04 3.95 -5.52
C ASN A 209 -10.72 2.91 -6.60
N PRO A 210 -9.97 1.84 -6.28
CA PRO A 210 -9.74 0.74 -7.20
C PRO A 210 -11.05 0.11 -7.68
N GLY A 211 -11.12 -0.39 -8.91
CA GLY A 211 -12.22 -1.22 -9.39
C GLY A 211 -12.32 -2.57 -8.64
N ASN A 212 -13.43 -3.31 -8.83
CA ASN A 212 -13.57 -4.64 -8.23
C ASN A 212 -12.51 -5.60 -8.78
N CYS A 213 -11.80 -6.33 -7.91
CA CYS A 213 -10.63 -7.13 -8.27
C CYS A 213 -9.48 -6.36 -8.95
N GLU A 214 -9.46 -5.02 -8.93
CA GLU A 214 -8.31 -4.27 -9.40
C GLU A 214 -7.09 -4.59 -8.53
N VAL A 215 -5.96 -4.84 -9.22
CA VAL A 215 -4.68 -5.20 -8.64
C VAL A 215 -3.75 -4.00 -8.69
N ARG A 216 -3.16 -3.62 -7.54
CA ARG A 216 -2.10 -2.62 -7.47
C ARG A 216 -0.84 -3.25 -6.90
N VAL A 217 0.15 -3.42 -7.76
CA VAL A 217 1.44 -4.05 -7.46
C VAL A 217 2.48 -3.01 -7.04
N MET A 218 3.04 -3.18 -5.86
CA MET A 218 4.27 -2.52 -5.43
C MET A 218 5.40 -3.54 -5.57
N GLN A 219 6.44 -3.21 -6.33
CA GLN A 219 7.60 -4.08 -6.51
C GLN A 219 8.88 -3.35 -6.12
N ILE A 220 9.83 -4.09 -5.56
CA ILE A 220 11.18 -3.58 -5.31
C ILE A 220 11.87 -3.28 -6.65
N GLY A 221 12.24 -2.02 -6.84
CA GLY A 221 13.04 -1.55 -7.97
C GLY A 221 14.50 -1.99 -7.88
N SER A 222 15.30 -1.62 -8.89
CA SER A 222 16.70 -2.03 -8.99
C SER A 222 17.59 -1.45 -7.87
N GLY A 223 17.19 -0.33 -7.28
CA GLY A 223 17.89 0.29 -6.16
C GLY A 223 17.41 -0.12 -4.76
N GLY A 224 16.41 -1.02 -4.67
CA GLY A 224 15.99 -1.65 -3.41
C GLY A 224 14.75 -1.05 -2.75
N GLU A 225 14.15 -0.01 -3.32
CA GLU A 225 12.91 0.62 -2.84
C GLU A 225 11.67 0.07 -3.53
N TYR A 226 10.54 0.04 -2.83
CA TYR A 226 9.26 -0.30 -3.46
C TYR A 226 8.76 0.85 -4.33
N SER A 227 8.23 0.52 -5.49
CA SER A 227 7.60 1.47 -6.41
C SER A 227 6.41 0.84 -7.12
N LEU A 228 5.42 1.67 -7.44
CA LEU A 228 4.32 1.32 -8.36
C LEU A 228 4.77 1.37 -9.83
N ALA A 229 5.70 2.25 -10.19
CA ALA A 229 6.15 2.48 -11.57
C ALA A 229 6.98 1.31 -12.17
N VAL A 230 7.29 0.29 -11.35
CA VAL A 230 7.93 -0.94 -11.83
C VAL A 230 6.92 -1.84 -12.58
N HIS A 231 5.64 -1.78 -12.23
CA HIS A 231 4.59 -2.64 -12.79
C HIS A 231 3.49 -1.89 -13.54
N HIS A 232 3.27 -0.62 -13.20
CA HIS A 232 2.17 0.17 -13.75
C HIS A 232 2.70 1.29 -14.64
N THR A 233 1.98 1.56 -15.73
CA THR A 233 2.32 2.67 -16.62
C THR A 233 1.92 4.01 -16.01
N GLU A 234 2.50 5.09 -16.53
CA GLU A 234 2.16 6.45 -16.09
C GLU A 234 0.67 6.74 -16.27
N GLU A 235 0.07 6.31 -17.37
CA GLU A 235 -1.36 6.51 -17.66
C GLU A 235 -2.26 5.78 -16.65
N GLU A 236 -1.82 4.63 -16.13
CA GLU A 236 -2.53 3.92 -15.07
C GLU A 236 -2.45 4.67 -13.74
N LEU A 237 -1.26 5.17 -13.40
CA LEU A 237 -1.04 5.97 -12.18
C LEU A 237 -1.86 7.27 -12.21
N GLU A 238 -1.89 7.98 -13.34
CA GLU A 238 -2.72 9.17 -13.54
C GLU A 238 -4.21 8.83 -13.40
N ARG A 239 -4.67 7.72 -13.99
CA ARG A 239 -6.06 7.25 -13.84
C ARG A 239 -6.42 6.95 -12.38
N TRP A 240 -5.45 6.53 -11.57
CA TRP A 240 -5.64 6.33 -10.13
C TRP A 240 -5.63 7.62 -9.32
N GLY A 241 -5.37 8.76 -9.96
CA GLY A 241 -5.38 10.09 -9.35
C GLY A 241 -4.05 10.50 -8.72
N LEU A 242 -2.94 9.86 -9.08
CA LEU A 242 -1.62 10.32 -8.66
C LEU A 242 -1.29 11.65 -9.37
N SER A 243 -0.74 12.61 -8.63
CA SER A 243 -0.23 13.86 -9.21
C SER A 243 1.06 13.62 -10.00
N PRO A 244 1.46 14.54 -10.89
CA PRO A 244 2.75 14.44 -11.58
C PRO A 244 3.94 14.25 -10.63
N GLU A 245 3.91 14.92 -9.49
CA GLU A 245 4.91 14.81 -8.42
C GLU A 245 4.93 13.40 -7.80
N MET A 246 3.77 12.84 -7.46
CA MET A 246 3.68 11.46 -6.95
C MET A 246 4.20 10.46 -7.98
N ILE A 247 3.88 10.64 -9.26
CA ILE A 247 4.36 9.78 -10.36
C ILE A 247 5.88 9.89 -10.50
N ALA A 248 6.43 11.10 -10.43
CA ALA A 248 7.86 11.33 -10.45
C ALA A 248 8.57 10.62 -9.29
N ASP A 249 8.04 10.70 -8.06
CA ASP A 249 8.54 9.95 -6.90
C ASP A 249 8.50 8.44 -7.16
N GLN A 250 7.40 7.90 -7.71
CA GLN A 250 7.33 6.46 -8.03
C GLN A 250 8.36 6.05 -9.09
N LYS A 251 8.56 6.84 -10.15
CA LYS A 251 9.58 6.59 -11.16
C LYS A 251 10.99 6.63 -10.57
N TRP A 252 11.28 7.61 -9.71
CA TRP A 252 12.56 7.72 -9.01
C TRP A 252 12.80 6.49 -8.10
N ARG A 253 11.81 6.10 -7.28
CA ARG A 253 11.88 4.90 -6.41
C ARG A 253 12.13 3.60 -7.17
N ALA A 254 11.74 3.50 -8.45
CA ALA A 254 11.98 2.31 -9.25
C ALA A 254 13.48 2.04 -9.49
N THR A 255 14.32 3.07 -9.37
CA THR A 255 15.77 3.00 -9.64
C THR A 255 16.67 3.53 -8.52
N ALA A 256 16.14 4.32 -7.59
CA ALA A 256 16.88 4.99 -6.51
C ALA A 256 17.52 3.99 -5.54
N LYS A 257 18.79 4.24 -5.17
CA LYS A 257 19.51 3.36 -4.25
C LYS A 257 19.09 3.63 -2.81
N LYS A 258 19.00 2.55 -2.02
CA LYS A 258 18.72 2.60 -0.59
C LYS A 258 19.64 3.59 0.14
N GLY A 259 19.06 4.64 0.72
CA GLY A 259 19.76 5.68 1.47
C GLY A 259 19.78 7.07 0.79
N GLU A 260 19.51 7.16 -0.51
CA GLU A 260 19.42 8.44 -1.26
C GLU A 260 18.19 9.29 -0.86
N TRP A 261 17.37 8.80 0.08
CA TRP A 261 16.11 9.41 0.50
C TRP A 261 16.29 10.69 1.35
N ASN A 262 17.46 10.86 1.98
CA ASN A 262 17.75 12.04 2.82
C ASN A 262 18.41 13.19 2.06
N ASP A 263 19.09 12.91 0.94
CA ASP A 263 19.89 13.91 0.23
C ASP A 263 19.11 14.56 -0.92
N ASP A 264 18.18 13.83 -1.56
CA ASP A 264 17.50 14.25 -2.79
C ASP A 264 15.98 13.97 -2.76
N CYS A 265 15.30 14.16 -1.63
CA CYS A 265 13.83 14.21 -1.62
C CYS A 265 13.38 15.69 -1.65
N PRO A 266 13.32 16.34 -2.82
CA PRO A 266 13.08 17.78 -2.92
C PRO A 266 11.71 18.20 -2.37
N TRP A 267 10.74 17.29 -2.30
CA TRP A 267 9.33 17.66 -2.13
C TRP A 267 8.83 17.75 -0.68
N TYR A 268 9.65 17.47 0.35
CA TYR A 268 9.19 17.50 1.75
C TYR A 268 9.79 18.63 2.60
N ASN A 269 10.95 19.18 2.21
CA ASN A 269 11.63 20.26 2.94
C ASN A 269 11.41 21.63 2.30
N ASP A 270 11.44 21.70 0.97
CA ASP A 270 10.79 22.75 0.18
C ASP A 270 9.26 22.67 0.52
N ASP A 271 8.29 23.35 -0.07
CA ASP A 271 6.87 23.41 0.41
C ASP A 271 6.66 24.03 1.81
N TYR A 272 7.36 23.59 2.87
CA TYR A 272 7.24 24.11 4.23
C TYR A 272 8.31 25.14 4.57
N PHE A 273 9.52 25.00 4.05
CA PHE A 273 10.66 25.85 4.40
C PHE A 273 11.22 26.66 3.23
N ASP A 274 10.46 26.86 2.16
CA ASP A 274 10.83 27.68 0.98
C ASP A 274 11.33 29.10 1.31
N HIS A 275 11.05 29.58 2.52
CA HIS A 275 11.42 30.89 3.03
C HIS A 275 12.69 30.89 3.90
N LEU A 276 13.24 29.71 4.23
CA LEU A 276 14.55 29.61 4.86
C LEU A 276 15.61 29.86 3.78
N LEU A 277 16.27 31.02 3.88
CA LEU A 277 17.45 31.32 3.08
C LEU A 277 18.51 30.25 3.35
N GLU A 278 19.09 29.66 2.30
CA GLU A 278 20.31 28.89 2.43
C GLU A 278 21.34 29.75 3.18
N SER A 279 21.81 29.27 4.34
CA SER A 279 22.88 29.94 5.07
C SER A 279 24.10 30.01 4.17
N ARG A 280 24.54 31.22 3.82
CA ARG A 280 25.85 31.48 3.19
C ARG A 280 26.97 31.22 4.21
N ASP A 281 27.10 29.99 4.70
CA ASP A 281 28.20 29.60 5.56
C ASP A 281 29.01 28.50 4.86
N SER A 282 29.78 28.89 3.83
CA SER A 282 30.86 28.02 3.35
C SER A 282 32.02 28.66 2.59
N ASP A 283 32.20 29.99 2.48
CA ASP A 283 33.29 30.53 1.64
C ASP A 283 34.04 31.78 2.15
N GLU A 284 33.93 32.19 3.43
CA GLU A 284 34.74 33.32 3.96
C GLU A 284 35.82 32.96 4.99
N GLU A 285 35.94 31.72 5.45
CA GLU A 285 36.98 31.33 6.44
C GLU A 285 38.28 30.77 5.83
N LYS A 286 38.47 30.83 4.49
CA LYS A 286 39.71 30.35 3.85
C LYS A 286 40.65 31.45 3.33
N GLU A 287 40.27 32.72 3.39
CA GLU A 287 41.14 33.82 2.95
C GLU A 287 41.91 34.51 4.11
N SER A 288 41.55 34.29 5.37
CA SER A 288 42.26 34.94 6.50
C SER A 288 43.46 34.17 7.06
N GLU A 289 43.72 32.93 6.64
CA GLU A 289 44.90 32.15 7.08
C GLU A 289 46.08 32.17 6.09
N MET A 290 45.92 32.76 4.90
CA MET A 290 47.02 32.92 3.92
C MET A 290 47.68 34.31 3.91
N GLU A 291 47.40 35.18 4.89
CA GLU A 291 48.04 36.51 5.00
C GLU A 291 48.92 36.67 6.25
N ILE A 292 49.18 35.60 7.02
CA ILE A 292 50.07 35.62 8.21
C ILE A 292 51.39 34.84 7.99
N LEU A 293 51.69 34.39 6.77
CA LEU A 293 52.90 33.57 6.49
C LEU A 293 53.93 34.17 5.52
N HIS A 294 53.87 35.47 5.24
CA HIS A 294 54.94 36.18 4.52
C HIS A 294 55.37 37.46 5.27
N GLU A 295 56.21 37.27 6.31
CA GLU A 295 57.40 38.12 6.51
C GLU A 295 58.49 37.73 5.51
#